data_AF-A0A091B7K5-F1
#
_entry.id   AF-A0A091B7K5-F1
#
_cell.length_a   1.000
_cell.length_b   1.000
_cell.length_c   1.000
_cell.angle_alpha   90.00
_cell.angle_beta   90.00
_cell.angle_gamma   90.00
#
_symmetry.space_group_name_H-M   'P 1'
#
loop_
_entity.id
_entity.type
_entity.pdbx_description
1 polymer ?
#
loop_
_entity_poly.entity_id
_entity_poly.type
_entity_poly.pdbx_seq_one_letter_code
_entity_poly.pdbx_strand_id
1 'polypeptide(L)'
;MQEIQPLKVNSYLAHEEIKSTLENVEFIIMAAPSMMAPPALPIHFTIILNTSDPIPEEIKPHIVEKFCREHGITSTSDLIFEAGRIAFAMTAQETPMPRHLIDPAEANTIPWVSLQIIDFLGDAERFKEAKDGLSGWSYSHN
;
A
#
# COMPACT_ATOMS: atom_id res chain seq x y z
N MET A 1 -11.61 -22.09 -12.45
CA MET A 1 -10.84 -21.57 -11.31
C MET A 1 -9.39 -21.56 -11.71
N GLN A 2 -8.76 -20.39 -11.80
CA GLN A 2 -7.30 -20.33 -11.89
C GLN A 2 -6.74 -20.72 -10.51
N GLU A 3 -5.77 -21.63 -10.48
CA GLU A 3 -5.02 -21.90 -9.25
C GLU A 3 -4.21 -20.66 -8.90
N ILE A 4 -4.47 -20.09 -7.73
CA ILE A 4 -3.75 -18.92 -7.23
C ILE A 4 -2.46 -19.42 -6.59
N GLN A 5 -1.32 -19.13 -7.22
CA GLN A 5 -0.01 -19.46 -6.68
C GLN A 5 0.50 -18.33 -5.76
N PRO A 6 1.28 -18.66 -4.71
CA PRO A 6 1.93 -17.66 -3.87
C PRO A 6 2.79 -16.70 -4.70
N LEU A 7 2.72 -15.41 -4.37
CA LEU A 7 3.61 -14.40 -4.95
C LEU A 7 5.07 -14.71 -4.57
N LYS A 8 5.91 -14.85 -5.59
CA LYS A 8 7.36 -15.02 -5.42
C LYS A 8 8.07 -13.74 -5.82
N VAL A 9 8.88 -13.19 -4.92
CA VAL A 9 9.79 -12.09 -5.22
C VAL A 9 10.98 -12.63 -5.99
N ASN A 10 11.21 -12.08 -7.17
CA ASN A 10 12.30 -12.46 -8.06
C ASN A 10 13.53 -11.56 -7.84
N SER A 11 13.29 -10.26 -7.71
CA SER A 11 14.30 -9.22 -7.52
C SER A 11 13.64 -7.93 -6.98
N TYR A 12 14.44 -6.89 -6.77
CA TYR A 12 13.97 -5.55 -6.44
C TYR A 12 14.44 -4.56 -7.50
N LEU A 13 13.66 -3.50 -7.71
CA LEU A 13 14.06 -2.37 -8.54
C LEU A 13 15.27 -1.64 -7.93
N ALA A 14 16.16 -1.14 -8.79
CA ALA A 14 17.20 -0.19 -8.41
C ALA A 14 16.62 1.23 -8.21
N HIS A 15 17.35 2.12 -7.53
CA HIS A 15 16.88 3.47 -7.21
C HIS A 15 16.40 4.28 -8.43
N GLU A 16 17.10 4.19 -9.56
CA GLU A 16 16.70 4.89 -10.80
C GLU A 16 15.41 4.33 -11.41
N GLU A 17 15.22 3.00 -11.33
CA GLU A 17 14.01 2.33 -11.79
C GLU A 17 12.82 2.66 -10.89
N ILE A 18 13.05 2.79 -9.57
CA ILE A 18 12.04 3.25 -8.62
C ILE A 18 11.59 4.67 -8.99
N LYS A 19 12.55 5.58 -9.22
CA LYS A 19 12.26 6.96 -9.61
C LYS A 19 11.44 7.03 -10.91
N SER A 20 11.83 6.27 -11.93
CA SER A 20 11.10 6.20 -13.19
C SER A 20 9.69 5.63 -13.02
N THR A 21 9.55 4.59 -12.19
CA THR A 21 8.24 3.97 -11.87
C THR A 21 7.29 4.98 -11.22
N LEU A 22 7.82 5.85 -10.36
CA LEU A 22 7.04 6.80 -9.58
C LEU A 22 6.75 8.12 -10.32
N GLU A 23 7.36 8.40 -11.47
CA GLU A 23 7.32 9.73 -12.09
C GLU A 23 5.89 10.27 -12.34
N ASN A 24 4.94 9.41 -12.70
CA ASN A 24 3.54 9.78 -12.97
C ASN A 24 2.56 9.12 -11.99
N VAL A 25 3.04 8.64 -10.84
CA VAL A 25 2.21 7.98 -9.83
C VAL A 25 1.78 9.03 -8.82
N GLU A 26 0.48 9.17 -8.57
CA GLU A 26 -0.05 10.02 -7.49
C GLU A 26 0.07 9.29 -6.15
N PHE A 27 -0.43 8.05 -6.12
CA PHE A 27 -0.38 7.18 -4.97
C PHE A 27 -0.48 5.71 -5.40
N ILE A 28 -0.15 4.84 -4.46
CA ILE A 28 -0.34 3.39 -4.59
C ILE A 28 -1.26 2.96 -3.46
N ILE A 29 -2.29 2.18 -3.77
CA ILE A 29 -3.17 1.57 -2.77
C ILE A 29 -2.92 0.07 -2.73
N MET A 30 -2.76 -0.45 -1.52
CA MET A 30 -2.73 -1.89 -1.25
C MET A 30 -3.93 -2.24 -0.39
N ALA A 31 -4.49 -3.43 -0.63
CA ALA A 31 -5.53 -4.01 0.18
C ALA A 31 -5.15 -5.46 0.50
N ALA A 32 -5.30 -5.83 1.76
CA ALA A 32 -5.07 -7.17 2.25
C ALA A 32 -6.16 -7.56 3.26
N PRO A 33 -6.37 -8.86 3.53
CA PRO A 33 -7.27 -9.29 4.59
C PRO A 33 -6.73 -8.78 5.93
N SER A 34 -7.62 -8.27 6.78
CA SER A 34 -7.24 -7.90 8.14
C SER A 34 -6.79 -9.15 8.91
N MET A 35 -5.67 -9.02 9.61
CA MET A 35 -5.17 -10.08 10.51
C MET A 35 -5.86 -10.03 11.89
N MET A 36 -6.69 -9.02 12.14
CA MET A 36 -7.37 -8.83 13.41
C MET A 36 -8.62 -9.70 13.51
N ALA A 37 -8.88 -10.25 14.70
CA ALA A 37 -10.09 -11.05 14.94
C ALA A 37 -11.35 -10.16 14.89
N PRO A 38 -12.50 -10.70 14.44
CA PRO A 38 -13.78 -10.02 14.57
C PRO A 38 -14.02 -9.55 16.02
N PRO A 39 -14.59 -8.35 16.25
CA PRO A 39 -15.36 -7.53 15.32
C PRO A 39 -14.54 -6.47 14.55
N ALA A 40 -13.22 -6.61 14.44
CA ALA A 40 -12.39 -5.69 13.68
C ALA A 40 -12.81 -5.60 12.20
N LEU A 41 -12.49 -4.46 11.57
CA LEU A 41 -12.78 -4.23 10.16
C LEU A 41 -12.00 -5.23 9.27
N PRO A 42 -12.62 -5.71 8.17
CA PRO A 42 -12.16 -6.92 7.48
C PRO A 42 -10.95 -6.71 6.56
N ILE A 43 -10.60 -5.47 6.23
CA ILE A 43 -9.55 -5.16 5.25
C ILE A 43 -8.51 -4.25 5.90
N HIS A 44 -7.24 -4.58 5.68
CA HIS A 44 -6.12 -3.68 5.94
C HIS A 44 -5.79 -2.92 4.66
N PHE A 45 -5.90 -1.60 4.71
CA PHE A 45 -5.52 -0.70 3.62
C PHE A 45 -4.17 -0.06 3.94
N THR A 46 -3.31 -0.03 2.92
CA THR A 46 -2.06 0.72 2.93
C THR A 46 -2.07 1.67 1.75
N ILE A 47 -1.95 2.96 2.01
CA ILE A 47 -1.84 3.98 0.98
C ILE A 47 -0.44 4.55 1.03
N ILE A 48 0.27 4.49 -0.09
CA ILE A 48 1.60 5.05 -0.25
C ILE A 48 1.45 6.27 -1.14
N LEU A 49 1.61 7.45 -0.56
CA LEU A 49 1.59 8.71 -1.30
C LEU A 49 2.96 8.94 -1.92
N ASN A 50 2.99 9.39 -3.18
CA ASN A 50 4.25 9.67 -3.87
C ASN A 50 4.86 11.02 -3.44
N THR A 51 5.12 11.15 -2.14
CA THR A 51 5.81 12.28 -1.52
C THR A 51 6.56 11.80 -0.29
N SER A 52 7.74 12.39 -0.05
CA SER A 52 8.49 12.23 1.20
C SER A 52 8.16 13.33 2.22
N ASP A 53 7.50 14.40 1.78
CA ASP A 53 7.26 15.57 2.62
C ASP A 53 6.28 15.25 3.75
N PRO A 54 6.50 15.76 4.98
CA PRO A 54 5.56 15.58 6.07
C PRO A 54 4.18 16.14 5.72
N ILE A 55 3.14 15.35 6.02
CA ILE A 55 1.75 15.76 5.81
C ILE A 55 1.30 16.57 7.03
N PRO A 56 0.82 17.81 6.86
CA PRO A 56 0.28 18.61 7.97
C PRO A 56 -0.90 17.90 8.64
N GLU A 57 -1.01 18.00 9.97
CA GLU A 57 -2.04 17.31 10.76
C GLU A 57 -3.45 17.69 10.34
N GLU A 58 -3.66 18.95 9.94
CA GLU A 58 -4.93 19.45 9.44
C GLU A 58 -5.33 18.85 8.08
N ILE A 59 -4.38 18.36 7.29
CA ILE A 59 -4.62 17.78 5.96
C ILE A 59 -4.88 16.27 6.04
N LYS A 60 -4.31 15.58 7.03
CA LYS A 60 -4.43 14.12 7.19
C LYS A 60 -5.89 13.61 7.14
N PRO A 61 -6.88 14.20 7.85
CA PRO A 61 -8.26 13.74 7.77
C PRO A 61 -8.87 13.89 6.37
N HIS A 62 -8.53 14.95 5.64
CA HIS A 62 -9.05 15.21 4.29
C HIS A 62 -8.55 14.20 3.26
N ILE A 63 -7.30 13.75 3.41
CA ILE A 63 -6.74 12.69 2.58
C ILE A 63 -7.52 11.39 2.79
N VAL A 64 -7.74 11.00 4.05
CA VAL A 64 -8.48 9.77 4.37
C VAL A 64 -9.92 9.85 3.89
N GLU A 65 -10.59 10.98 4.07
CA GLU A 65 -11.95 11.19 3.57
C GLU A 65 -12.04 11.04 2.05
N LYS A 66 -11.08 11.61 1.30
CA LYS A 66 -10.98 11.45 -0.16
C LYS A 66 -10.93 9.96 -0.53
N PHE A 67 -10.01 9.21 0.07
CA PHE A 67 -9.84 7.79 -0.22
C PHE A 67 -11.07 6.96 0.16
N CYS A 68 -11.68 7.26 1.31
CA CYS A 68 -12.87 6.54 1.74
C CYS A 68 -14.01 6.71 0.73
N ARG A 69 -14.22 7.93 0.25
CA ARG A 69 -15.23 8.22 -0.78
C ARG A 69 -14.92 7.54 -2.11
N GLU A 70 -13.67 7.58 -2.57
CA GLU A 70 -13.27 6.98 -3.86
C GLU A 70 -13.40 5.46 -3.86
N HIS A 71 -13.08 4.82 -2.74
CA HIS A 71 -13.07 3.36 -2.62
C HIS A 71 -14.32 2.76 -1.96
N GLY A 72 -15.29 3.59 -1.56
CA GLY A 72 -16.53 3.14 -0.92
C GLY A 72 -16.28 2.51 0.45
N ILE A 73 -15.33 3.07 1.20
CA ILE A 73 -15.03 2.70 2.59
C ILE A 73 -15.98 3.52 3.46
N THR A 74 -16.77 2.86 4.28
CA THR A 74 -17.79 3.47 5.14
C THR A 74 -17.35 3.57 6.60
N SER A 75 -16.38 2.77 7.02
CA SER A 75 -15.84 2.75 8.38
C SER A 75 -14.33 2.56 8.34
N THR A 76 -13.61 3.28 9.20
CA THR A 76 -12.16 3.14 9.38
C THR A 76 -11.77 3.03 10.85
N SER A 77 -10.71 2.28 11.16
CA SER A 77 -10.07 2.26 12.49
C SER A 77 -8.55 2.17 12.37
N ASP A 78 -7.86 2.39 13.49
CA ASP A 78 -6.40 2.17 13.61
C ASP A 78 -5.57 2.95 12.58
N LEU A 79 -5.98 4.20 12.35
CA LEU A 79 -5.36 5.09 11.37
C LEU A 79 -3.97 5.53 11.82
N ILE A 80 -2.96 5.20 11.03
CA ILE A 80 -1.54 5.48 11.27
C ILE A 80 -0.98 6.24 10.07
N PHE A 81 -0.25 7.33 10.33
CA PHE A 81 0.50 8.09 9.33
C PHE A 81 1.97 8.04 9.68
N GLU A 82 2.80 7.63 8.73
CA GLU A 82 4.24 7.56 8.94
C GLU A 82 5.03 7.76 7.65
N ALA A 83 6.27 8.20 7.78
CA ALA A 83 7.24 8.11 6.70
C ALA A 83 7.84 6.70 6.71
N GLY A 84 7.69 5.98 5.59
CA GLY A 84 8.20 4.62 5.46
C GLY A 84 9.26 4.47 4.38
N ARG A 85 10.03 3.39 4.48
CA ARG A 85 11.01 2.98 3.48
C ARG A 85 10.36 2.02 2.50
N ILE A 86 10.04 2.50 1.30
CA ILE A 86 9.33 1.71 0.31
C ILE A 86 10.31 1.19 -0.74
N ALA A 87 10.39 -0.13 -0.83
CA ALA A 87 11.02 -0.84 -1.93
C ALA A 87 9.99 -1.38 -2.91
N PHE A 88 10.44 -1.77 -4.10
CA PHE A 88 9.58 -2.26 -5.16
C PHE A 88 10.06 -3.63 -5.63
N ALA A 89 9.30 -4.65 -5.28
CA ALA A 89 9.62 -6.05 -5.56
C ALA A 89 9.06 -6.47 -6.92
N MET A 90 9.91 -7.07 -7.75
CA MET A 90 9.50 -7.68 -9.01
C MET A 90 8.93 -9.07 -8.74
N THR A 91 7.71 -9.29 -9.19
CA THR A 91 7.00 -10.57 -9.06
C THR A 91 6.61 -11.10 -10.44
N ALA A 92 5.70 -12.07 -10.52
CA ALA A 92 5.11 -12.47 -11.79
C ALA A 92 4.05 -11.48 -12.33
N GLN A 93 3.65 -10.49 -11.51
CA GLN A 93 2.72 -9.45 -11.92
C GLN A 93 3.42 -8.37 -12.74
N GLU A 94 2.65 -7.68 -13.61
CA GLU A 94 3.18 -6.66 -14.51
C GLU A 94 3.72 -5.43 -13.78
N THR A 95 3.08 -5.05 -12.67
CA THR A 95 3.49 -3.90 -11.87
C THR A 95 4.34 -4.35 -10.67
N PRO A 96 5.44 -3.62 -10.35
CA PRO A 96 6.23 -3.89 -9.16
C PRO A 96 5.36 -3.81 -7.90
N MET A 97 5.54 -4.74 -6.97
CA MET A 97 4.82 -4.74 -5.70
C MET A 97 5.53 -3.78 -4.72
N PRO A 98 4.85 -2.75 -4.19
CA PRO A 98 5.42 -1.95 -3.11
C PRO A 98 5.61 -2.81 -1.85
N ARG A 99 6.71 -2.59 -1.13
CA ARG A 99 7.02 -3.28 0.13
C ARG A 99 7.58 -2.29 1.13
N HIS A 100 6.93 -2.20 2.30
CA HIS A 100 7.46 -1.43 3.43
C HIS A 100 8.59 -2.21 4.10
N LEU A 101 9.81 -1.65 4.10
CA LEU A 101 10.99 -2.23 4.72
C LEU A 101 11.12 -1.77 6.18
N ILE A 102 10.54 -2.56 7.09
CA ILE A 102 10.59 -2.31 8.54
C ILE A 102 11.93 -2.79 9.13
N ASP A 103 12.46 -3.93 8.65
CA ASP A 103 13.72 -4.48 9.13
C ASP A 103 14.93 -3.65 8.62
N PRO A 104 15.75 -3.06 9.51
CA PRO A 104 16.95 -2.35 9.11
C PRO A 104 17.93 -3.18 8.28
N ALA A 105 18.03 -4.49 8.52
CA ALA A 105 18.92 -5.37 7.76
C ALA A 105 18.50 -5.46 6.28
N GLU A 106 17.20 -5.54 6.02
CA GLU A 106 16.65 -5.47 4.66
C GLU A 106 16.89 -4.08 4.05
N ALA A 107 16.64 -3.01 4.80
CA ALA A 107 16.83 -1.64 4.32
C ALA A 107 18.28 -1.28 3.96
N ASN A 108 19.27 -2.05 4.48
CA ASN A 108 20.68 -1.88 4.12
C ASN A 108 21.08 -2.60 2.83
N THR A 109 20.24 -3.51 2.32
CA THR A 109 20.58 -4.38 1.18
C THR A 109 19.65 -4.18 -0.01
N ILE A 110 18.41 -3.75 0.23
CA ILE A 110 17.38 -3.54 -0.79
C ILE A 110 17.29 -2.04 -1.08
N PRO A 111 17.33 -1.60 -2.35
CA PRO A 111 17.05 -0.21 -2.73
C PRO A 111 15.64 0.23 -2.31
N TRP A 112 15.51 1.43 -1.77
CA TRP A 112 14.24 1.98 -1.30
C TRP A 112 14.20 3.49 -1.45
N VAL A 113 12.98 4.06 -1.39
CA VAL A 113 12.72 5.50 -1.32
C VAL A 113 11.85 5.82 -0.13
N SER A 114 12.00 7.02 0.45
CA SER A 114 11.15 7.46 1.55
C SER A 114 9.84 8.00 0.99
N LEU A 115 8.71 7.44 1.43
CA LEU A 115 7.37 7.87 1.03
C LEU A 115 6.46 7.96 2.27
N GLN A 116 5.40 8.76 2.19
CA GLN A 116 4.38 8.82 3.23
C GLN A 116 3.40 7.64 3.10
N ILE A 117 3.18 6.94 4.20
CA ILE A 117 2.29 5.80 4.32
C ILE A 117 1.10 6.18 5.20
N ILE A 118 -0.08 5.72 4.80
CA ILE A 118 -1.31 5.74 5.59
C ILE A 118 -1.80 4.31 5.72
N ASP A 119 -1.69 3.74 6.92
CA ASP A 119 -2.22 2.42 7.23
C ASP A 119 -3.49 2.55 8.07
N PHE A 120 -4.50 1.76 7.75
CA PHE A 120 -5.75 1.70 8.52
C PHE A 120 -6.53 0.42 8.22
N LEU A 121 -7.42 0.07 9.13
CA LEU A 121 -8.44 -0.94 8.87
C LEU A 121 -9.69 -0.30 8.30
N GLY A 122 -10.33 -0.96 7.34
CA GLY A 122 -11.51 -0.46 6.65
C GLY A 122 -12.51 -1.55 6.29
N ASP A 123 -13.77 -1.16 6.09
CA ASP A 123 -14.70 -1.91 5.26
C ASP A 123 -14.62 -1.42 3.81
N ALA A 124 -15.11 -2.20 2.85
CA ALA A 124 -15.38 -1.73 1.50
C ALA A 124 -16.18 -2.80 0.75
N GLU A 125 -17.21 -2.41 -0.01
CA GLU A 125 -17.96 -3.40 -0.81
C GLU A 125 -17.15 -3.93 -2.00
N ARG A 126 -16.30 -3.09 -2.58
CA ARG A 126 -15.60 -3.36 -3.86
C ARG A 126 -14.32 -4.19 -3.75
N PHE A 127 -13.92 -4.59 -2.55
CA PHE A 127 -12.69 -5.33 -2.28
C PHE A 127 -13.00 -6.75 -1.80
N LYS A 128 -13.81 -7.48 -2.59
CA LYS A 128 -14.27 -8.81 -2.20
C LYS A 128 -13.12 -9.79 -2.13
N GLU A 129 -12.19 -9.71 -3.07
CA GLU A 129 -10.97 -10.52 -3.15
C GLU A 129 -10.14 -10.41 -1.86
N ALA A 130 -10.04 -9.20 -1.30
CA ALA A 130 -9.35 -8.97 -0.04
C ALA A 130 -10.05 -9.64 1.14
N LYS A 131 -11.38 -9.61 1.17
CA LYS A 131 -12.16 -10.34 2.20
C LYS A 131 -12.07 -11.85 2.03
N ASP A 132 -11.90 -12.32 0.80
CA ASP A 132 -11.73 -13.73 0.46
C ASP A 132 -10.28 -14.24 0.66
N GLY A 133 -9.41 -13.42 1.27
CA GLY A 133 -8.07 -13.83 1.68
C GLY A 133 -6.93 -13.42 0.75
N LEU A 134 -7.22 -12.67 -0.32
CA LEU A 134 -6.21 -12.23 -1.28
C LEU A 134 -5.63 -10.87 -0.91
N SER A 135 -4.43 -10.58 -1.40
CA SER A 135 -3.84 -9.23 -1.31
C SER A 135 -3.55 -8.72 -2.71
N GLY A 136 -3.57 -7.40 -2.86
CA GLY A 136 -3.31 -6.76 -4.14
C GLY A 136 -2.89 -5.32 -3.97
N TRP A 137 -2.40 -4.73 -5.05
CA TRP A 137 -2.01 -3.33 -5.13
C TRP A 137 -2.43 -2.74 -6.47
N SER A 138 -2.61 -1.42 -6.50
CA SER A 138 -2.90 -0.66 -7.71
C SER A 138 -2.19 0.68 -7.66
N TYR A 139 -1.65 1.10 -8.79
CA TYR A 139 -1.05 2.41 -8.97
C TYR A 139 -2.11 3.38 -9.49
N SER A 140 -2.22 4.54 -8.87
CA SER A 140 -3.00 5.67 -9.39
C SER A 140 -2.06 6.65 -10.08
N HIS A 141 -2.47 7.14 -11.24
CA HIS A 141 -1.69 8.04 -12.08
C HIS A 141 -2.41 9.38 -12.24
N ASN A 142 -1.63 10.45 -12.42
CA ASN A 142 -2.15 11.81 -12.70
C ASN A 142 -2.81 11.92 -14.09
#